data_AF-A0AA39D3V5-F1
#
_entry.id   AF-A0AA39D3V5-F1
#
_cell.length_a   1.000
_cell.length_b   1.000
_cell.length_c   1.000
_cell.angle_alpha   90.00
_cell.angle_beta   90.00
_cell.angle_gamma   90.00
#
_symmetry.space_group_name_H-M   'P 1'
#
loop_
_entity.id
_entity.type
_entity.pdbx_description
1 polymer ?
#
loop_
_entity_poly.entity_id
_entity_poly.type
_entity_poly.pdbx_seq_one_letter_code
_entity_poly.pdbx_strand_id
1 'polypeptide(L)'
;MWLLNLGTIEIDANYVLAGHPNAGSASNPNPKHERIDLVLIAVLIEHPKAGLILFETGCHDDMKEQWGPMYDVSPRKNYTSHNTLPEQIAATGHDIKDVTAVLMGHLR
;
A
#
# COMPACT_ATOMS: atom_id res chain seq x y z
N MET A 1 16.12 2.25 10.58
CA MET A 1 14.83 1.76 10.04
C MET A 1 14.03 2.96 9.59
N TRP A 2 13.40 2.88 8.43
CA TRP A 2 12.61 3.95 7.82
C TRP A 2 11.25 3.41 7.40
N LEU A 3 10.21 4.23 7.56
CA LEU A 3 8.91 3.99 6.98
C LEU A 3 8.83 4.73 5.66
N LEU A 4 8.59 4.00 4.57
CA LEU A 4 8.54 4.51 3.22
C LEU A 4 7.08 4.79 2.85
N ASN A 5 6.76 6.04 2.52
CA ASN A 5 5.41 6.44 2.12
C ASN A 5 5.19 6.18 0.62
N LEU A 6 4.50 5.08 0.32
CA LEU A 6 4.20 4.64 -1.04
C LEU A 6 2.84 5.16 -1.56
N GLY A 7 2.32 6.21 -0.93
CA GLY A 7 1.06 6.85 -1.29
C GLY A 7 -0.13 6.24 -0.55
N THR A 8 -1.31 6.35 -1.15
CA THR A 8 -2.58 5.98 -0.54
C THR A 8 -3.45 5.23 -1.55
N ILE A 9 -4.33 4.36 -1.08
CA ILE A 9 -5.46 3.84 -1.86
C ILE A 9 -6.75 4.24 -1.18
N GLU A 10 -7.80 4.51 -1.94
CA GLU A 10 -9.14 4.67 -1.40
C GLU A 10 -9.90 3.36 -1.55
N ILE A 11 -10.53 2.84 -0.48
CA ILE A 11 -11.29 1.59 -0.52
C ILE A 11 -12.62 1.74 0.24
N ASP A 12 -13.62 0.92 -0.10
CA ASP A 12 -14.83 0.83 0.73
C ASP A 12 -14.46 0.35 2.14
N ALA A 13 -14.96 1.05 3.16
CA ALA A 13 -14.59 0.80 4.55
C ALA A 13 -14.90 -0.64 5.01
N ASN A 14 -15.89 -1.32 4.42
CA ASN A 14 -16.23 -2.70 4.78
C ASN A 14 -15.13 -3.72 4.46
N TYR A 15 -14.23 -3.43 3.51
CA TYR A 15 -13.09 -4.34 3.25
C TYR A 15 -12.10 -4.37 4.42
N VAL A 16 -12.12 -3.37 5.29
CA VAL A 16 -11.11 -3.16 6.35
C VAL A 16 -11.73 -3.25 7.74
N LEU A 17 -12.90 -2.62 7.91
CA LEU A 17 -13.57 -2.47 9.20
C LEU A 17 -14.72 -3.48 9.29
N ALA A 18 -14.42 -4.67 9.79
CA ALA A 18 -15.45 -5.69 10.03
C ALA A 18 -16.55 -5.18 10.97
N GLY A 19 -17.81 -5.31 10.56
CA GLY A 19 -18.95 -4.82 11.34
C GLY A 19 -19.23 -3.32 11.21
N HIS A 20 -18.59 -2.63 10.26
CA HIS A 20 -18.90 -1.24 9.98
C HIS A 20 -20.39 -1.07 9.59
N PRO A 21 -21.06 0.05 9.95
CA PRO A 21 -22.43 0.34 9.53
C PRO A 21 -22.65 0.41 8.00
N ASN A 22 -21.57 0.38 7.22
CA ASN A 22 -21.62 0.24 5.77
C ASN A 22 -22.02 -1.16 5.33
N ALA A 23 -22.01 -2.17 6.20
CA ALA A 23 -22.40 -3.53 5.85
C ALA A 23 -23.93 -3.63 5.81
N GLY A 24 -24.48 -4.23 4.76
CA GLY A 24 -25.91 -4.50 4.65
C GLY A 24 -26.41 -5.33 5.83
N SER A 25 -27.57 -4.96 6.36
CA SER A 25 -28.28 -5.68 7.43
C SER A 25 -29.70 -6.00 7.00
N ALA A 26 -30.38 -6.93 7.70
CA ALA A 26 -31.76 -7.29 7.37
C ALA A 26 -32.72 -6.09 7.41
N SER A 27 -32.50 -5.13 8.31
CA SER A 27 -33.29 -3.90 8.44
C SER A 27 -32.83 -2.75 7.54
N ASN A 28 -31.60 -2.81 7.04
CA ASN A 28 -31.04 -1.82 6.11
C ASN A 28 -30.14 -2.55 5.09
N PRO A 29 -30.71 -3.15 4.03
CA PRO A 29 -29.96 -4.00 3.12
C PRO A 29 -28.97 -3.21 2.24
N ASN A 30 -29.18 -1.90 2.05
CA ASN A 30 -28.38 -1.05 1.20
C ASN A 30 -27.97 0.24 1.94
N PRO A 31 -27.10 0.16 2.96
CA PRO A 31 -26.58 1.34 3.62
C PRO A 31 -25.78 2.20 2.64
N LYS A 32 -25.65 3.50 2.95
CA LYS A 32 -24.75 4.36 2.20
C LYS A 32 -23.31 3.89 2.44
N HIS A 33 -22.60 3.57 1.37
CA HIS A 33 -21.19 3.20 1.44
C HIS A 33 -20.32 4.44 1.70
N GLU A 34 -19.39 4.27 2.64
CA GLU A 34 -18.30 5.19 2.93
C GLU A 34 -16.99 4.60 2.41
N ARG A 35 -16.18 5.44 1.75
CA ARG A 35 -14.85 5.09 1.29
C ARG A 35 -13.81 5.78 2.17
N ILE A 36 -12.76 5.05 2.51
CA ILE A 36 -11.67 5.51 3.38
C ILE A 36 -10.33 5.41 2.66
N ASP A 37 -9.41 6.27 3.05
CA ASP A 37 -8.04 6.29 2.56
C ASP A 37 -7.15 5.38 3.44
N LEU A 38 -6.41 4.47 2.82
CA LEU A 38 -5.39 3.63 3.45
C LEU A 38 -4.00 4.00 2.95
N VAL A 39 -3.05 4.16 3.87
CA VAL A 39 -1.65 4.44 3.54
C VAL A 39 -0.96 3.14 3.10
N LEU A 40 -0.23 3.20 2.00
CA LEU A 40 0.69 2.14 1.58
C LEU A 40 2.07 2.41 2.17
N ILE A 41 2.58 1.48 2.96
CA ILE A 41 3.88 1.60 3.65
C ILE A 41 4.75 0.40 3.31
N ALA A 42 6.01 0.68 2.97
CA ALA A 42 7.09 -0.30 3.06
C ALA A 42 8.04 0.09 4.19
N VAL A 43 8.85 -0.86 4.67
CA VAL A 43 9.82 -0.62 5.75
C VAL A 43 11.22 -0.99 5.27
N LEU A 44 12.13 -0.02 5.35
CA LEU A 44 13.55 -0.25 5.09
C LEU A 44 14.29 -0.45 6.41
N ILE A 45 15.00 -1.57 6.55
CA ILE A 45 15.67 -1.98 7.78
C ILE A 45 17.14 -2.22 7.48
N GLU A 46 18.00 -1.34 8.00
CA GLU A 46 19.44 -1.61 8.02
C GLU A 46 19.76 -2.55 9.18
N HIS A 47 20.25 -3.74 8.87
CA HIS A 47 20.59 -4.76 9.87
C HIS A 47 22.09 -5.10 9.79
N PRO A 48 22.84 -5.05 10.92
CA PRO A 48 24.31 -5.09 10.92
C PRO A 48 24.92 -6.40 10.39
N LYS A 49 24.13 -7.48 10.27
CA LYS A 49 24.59 -8.77 9.73
C LYS A 49 23.92 -9.18 8.43
N ALA A 50 22.69 -8.70 8.19
CA ALA A 50 21.87 -9.18 7.09
C ALA A 50 21.89 -8.19 5.90
N GLY A 51 22.46 -7.00 6.10
CA GLY A 51 22.43 -5.92 5.11
C GLY A 51 21.12 -5.14 5.18
N LEU A 52 20.78 -4.52 4.05
CA LEU A 52 19.59 -3.69 3.91
C LEU A 52 18.39 -4.56 3.55
N ILE A 53 17.43 -4.68 4.46
CA ILE A 53 16.22 -5.50 4.28
C ILE A 53 15.06 -4.58 3.95
N LEU A 54 14.24 -4.98 2.97
CA LEU A 54 12.99 -4.32 2.62
C LEU A 54 11.80 -5.21 3.03
N PHE A 55 10.83 -4.65 3.74
CA PHE A 55 9.54 -5.30 4.01
C PHE A 55 8.44 -4.60 3.21
N GLU A 56 7.75 -5.38 2.36
CA GLU A 56 6.78 -4.93 1.35
C GLU A 56 7.36 -4.00 0.27
N THR A 57 6.67 -3.90 -0.87
CA THR A 57 7.11 -3.09 -2.03
C THR A 57 6.06 -2.10 -2.54
N GLY A 58 4.85 -2.11 -1.95
CA GLY A 58 3.72 -1.35 -2.46
C GLY A 58 3.21 -1.86 -3.81
N CYS A 59 2.57 -0.97 -4.58
CA CYS A 59 1.94 -1.29 -5.86
C CYS A 59 2.77 -0.78 -7.04
N HIS A 60 2.74 -1.49 -8.17
CA HIS A 60 3.41 -1.08 -9.40
C HIS A 60 2.89 0.27 -9.93
N ASP A 61 3.73 1.11 -10.55
CA ASP A 61 3.32 2.43 -11.05
C ASP A 61 2.15 2.37 -12.05
N ASP A 62 2.18 1.40 -12.95
CA ASP A 62 1.11 1.14 -13.94
C ASP A 62 -0.08 0.35 -13.39
N MET A 63 -0.38 0.43 -12.08
CA MET A 63 -1.42 -0.43 -11.48
C MET A 63 -2.80 -0.23 -12.12
N LYS A 64 -3.10 0.96 -12.66
CA LYS A 64 -4.39 1.24 -13.30
C LYS A 64 -4.58 0.40 -14.56
N GLU A 65 -3.54 0.33 -15.38
CA GLU A 65 -3.50 -0.44 -16.61
C GLU A 65 -3.48 -1.94 -16.30
N GLN A 66 -2.67 -2.36 -15.33
CA GLN A 66 -2.48 -3.78 -14.99
C GLN A 66 -3.70 -4.40 -14.30
N TRP A 67 -4.43 -3.62 -13.47
CA TRP A 67 -5.57 -4.14 -12.70
C TRP A 67 -6.91 -3.98 -13.42
N GLY A 68 -6.95 -3.17 -14.48
CA GLY A 68 -8.16 -2.95 -15.29
C GLY A 68 -9.34 -2.50 -14.42
N PRO A 69 -10.54 -3.13 -14.56
CA PRO A 69 -11.72 -2.75 -13.78
C PRO A 69 -11.53 -2.83 -12.26
N MET A 70 -10.62 -3.67 -11.76
CA MET A 70 -10.35 -3.78 -10.32
C MET A 70 -9.68 -2.53 -9.74
N TYR A 71 -9.06 -1.69 -10.58
CA TYR A 71 -8.51 -0.42 -10.11
C TYR A 71 -9.58 0.49 -9.50
N ASP A 72 -10.83 0.44 -9.98
CA ASP A 72 -11.93 1.27 -9.46
C ASP A 72 -12.41 0.81 -8.06
N VAL A 73 -12.12 -0.45 -7.68
CA VAL A 73 -12.41 -0.97 -6.34
C VAL A 73 -11.49 -0.33 -5.30
N SER A 74 -10.22 -0.10 -5.65
CA SER A 74 -9.24 0.50 -4.74
C SER A 74 -8.24 1.42 -5.48
N PRO A 75 -8.69 2.57 -6.03
CA PRO A 75 -7.84 3.42 -6.83
C PRO A 75 -6.76 4.09 -5.98
N ARG A 76 -5.60 4.32 -6.60
CA ARG A 76 -4.52 5.07 -5.97
C ARG A 76 -4.90 6.54 -5.79
N LYS A 77 -4.54 7.09 -4.64
CA LYS A 77 -4.64 8.51 -4.30
C LYS A 77 -3.31 9.03 -3.76
N ASN A 78 -3.15 10.35 -3.81
CA ASN A 78 -2.02 11.06 -3.20
C ASN A 78 -0.65 10.45 -3.59
N TYR A 79 -0.47 10.15 -4.88
CA TYR A 79 0.73 9.53 -5.41
C TYR A 79 1.43 10.45 -6.41
N THR A 80 2.71 10.68 -6.16
CA THR A 80 3.62 11.47 -7.01
C THR A 80 4.89 10.67 -7.24
N SER A 81 5.82 11.17 -8.06
CA SER A 81 7.14 10.53 -8.27
C SER A 81 7.89 10.28 -6.95
N HIS A 82 7.72 11.16 -5.95
CA HIS A 82 8.33 10.99 -4.63
C HIS A 82 7.85 9.76 -3.86
N ASN A 83 6.69 9.21 -4.21
CA ASN A 83 6.13 8.03 -3.54
C ASN A 83 6.60 6.71 -4.16
N THR A 84 7.35 6.75 -5.26
CA THR A 84 7.91 5.54 -5.85
C THR A 84 8.89 4.89 -4.87
N LEU A 85 8.95 3.56 -4.87
CA LEU A 85 9.84 2.82 -3.98
C LEU A 85 11.32 3.22 -4.13
N PRO A 86 11.88 3.40 -5.36
CA PRO A 86 13.25 3.87 -5.51
C PRO A 86 13.48 5.26 -4.91
N GLU A 87 12.56 6.22 -5.11
CA GLU A 87 12.69 7.57 -4.56
C GLU A 87 12.60 7.58 -3.03
N GLN A 88 11.70 6.77 -2.45
CA GLN A 88 11.60 6.63 -1.00
C GLN A 88 12.86 5.99 -0.39
N ILE A 89 13.46 4.99 -1.06
CA ILE A 89 14.73 4.39 -0.62
C ILE A 89 15.88 5.41 -0.75
N ALA A 90 15.97 6.13 -1.87
CA ALA A 90 16.98 7.15 -2.10
C ALA A 90 16.92 8.29 -1.06
N ALA A 91 15.72 8.68 -0.65
CA ALA A 91 15.51 9.67 0.42
C ALA A 91 16.08 9.25 1.79
N THR A 92 16.35 7.96 1.99
CA THR A 92 17.03 7.44 3.19
C THR A 92 18.55 7.43 3.09
N GLY A 93 19.12 7.78 1.93
CA GLY A 93 20.56 7.71 1.64
C GLY A 93 21.05 6.35 1.13
N HIS A 94 20.15 5.46 0.71
CA HIS A 94 20.47 4.13 0.17
C HIS A 94 20.07 4.00 -1.31
N ASP A 95 20.63 3.03 -2.04
CA ASP A 95 20.16 2.62 -3.37
C ASP A 95 19.28 1.36 -3.24
N ILE A 96 18.26 1.22 -4.10
CA ILE A 96 17.45 -0.01 -4.16
C ILE A 96 18.29 -1.25 -4.46
N LYS A 97 19.44 -1.09 -5.14
CA LYS A 97 20.41 -2.15 -5.44
C LYS A 97 21.15 -2.64 -4.20
N ASP A 98 21.16 -1.88 -3.10
CA ASP A 98 21.78 -2.28 -1.83
C ASP A 98 20.88 -3.24 -1.03
N VAL A 99 19.61 -3.38 -1.41
CA VAL A 99 18.66 -4.27 -0.74
C VAL A 99 19.11 -5.72 -0.91
N THR A 100 19.41 -6.37 0.20
CA THR A 100 19.93 -7.75 0.25
C THR A 100 18.83 -8.79 0.43
N ALA A 101 17.67 -8.38 0.96
CA ALA A 101 16.52 -9.24 1.15
C ALA A 101 15.21 -8.46 1.06
N VAL A 102 14.19 -9.10 0.48
CA VAL A 102 12.82 -8.60 0.44
C VAL A 102 11.92 -9.57 1.20
N LEU A 103 11.21 -9.06 2.20
CA LEU A 103 10.22 -9.77 2.99
C LEU A 103 8.83 -9.37 2.51
N MET A 104 8.13 -10.32 1.88
CA MET A 104 6.75 -10.12 1.41
C MET A 104 5.79 -10.77 2.41
N GLY A 105 4.88 -9.98 2.99
CA GLY A 105 3.86 -10.49 3.89
C GLY A 105 2.84 -11.40 3.20
N HIS A 106 2.62 -11.19 1.89
CA HIS A 106 1.75 -11.99 1.03
C HIS A 106 1.99 -11.70 -0.46
N LEU A 107 1.44 -12.53 -1.34
CA LEU A 107 1.36 -12.35 -2.81
C LEU A 107 0.16 -13.14 -3.39
N ARG A 108 -0.94 -13.24 -2.63
CA ARG A 108 -2.09 -14.08 -3.02
C ARG A 108 -2.94 -13.44 -4.11
#